data_AF-V2XXI6-F1
#
_entry.id   AF-V2XXI6-F1
#
_cell.length_a   1.000
_cell.length_b   1.000
_cell.length_c   1.000
_cell.angle_alpha   90.00
_cell.angle_beta   90.00
_cell.angle_gamma   90.00
#
_symmetry.space_group_name_H-M   'P 1'
#
loop_
_entity.id
_entity.type
_entity.pdbx_description
1 polymer ?
#
loop_
_entity_poly.entity_id
_entity_poly.type
_entity_poly.pdbx_seq_one_letter_code
_entity_poly.pdbx_strand_id
1 'polypeptide(L)'
;MMMDDQENQLSPVEAPAQPGAPKQKPKRHITNEGTTLLKETFFNKGIKLPTKEQKEDLLRRIRLLPGCEEYRMINLERWFATRRKAERPPKPRASMNSAYPSLKLDALENLAALFKETPSPSKTIIGVWASLLKATFGDVEAWVHEQQSKQDAAVPNAPETPLTPTSPITSNPYVSLLHSVPASHTMTPFATSPLNMVYYMPTHPVVKREASSPWADATSGPQMSLDTHHDSDQDEEDVEQELLATSPITEQSKDSARSHLLLAIHDDLESLEVPGQPSTSEEFQDKFSPYKKMMDRLMARVNDGSLKKWGIKLETGRKQ
;
A
#
# COMPACT_ATOMS: atom_id res chain seq x y z
N MET A 1 -9.10 -87.90 24.62
CA MET A 1 -9.83 -86.65 24.92
C MET A 1 -9.23 -85.61 23.99
N MET A 2 -9.86 -85.46 22.83
CA MET A 2 -9.47 -84.56 21.75
C MET A 2 -10.22 -83.25 21.97
N MET A 3 -9.53 -82.12 21.89
CA MET A 3 -10.14 -80.79 21.80
C MET A 3 -9.55 -80.15 20.56
N ASP A 4 -10.44 -79.93 19.60
CA ASP A 4 -10.22 -79.29 18.32
C ASP A 4 -9.75 -77.83 18.47
N ASP A 5 -8.55 -77.54 17.96
CA ASP A 5 -8.06 -76.18 17.69
C ASP A 5 -8.66 -75.72 16.35
N GLN A 6 -9.80 -75.03 16.43
CA GLN A 6 -10.48 -74.47 15.27
C GLN A 6 -9.92 -73.08 14.96
N GLU A 7 -9.18 -72.99 13.85
CA GLU A 7 -8.67 -71.77 13.24
C GLU A 7 -9.75 -70.68 13.08
N ASN A 8 -9.58 -69.58 13.80
CA ASN A 8 -10.33 -68.35 13.59
C ASN A 8 -9.65 -67.51 12.49
N GLN A 9 -9.87 -67.91 11.23
CA GLN A 9 -9.49 -67.11 10.06
C GLN A 9 -10.42 -65.89 9.92
N LEU A 10 -10.03 -64.79 10.56
CA LEU A 10 -10.58 -63.47 10.28
C LEU A 10 -9.93 -62.91 9.02
N SER A 11 -10.64 -63.08 7.89
CA SER A 11 -10.33 -62.43 6.62
C SER A 11 -10.26 -60.90 6.79
N PRO A 12 -9.19 -60.23 6.35
CA PRO A 12 -9.14 -58.76 6.29
C PRO A 12 -10.16 -58.28 5.25
N VAL A 13 -11.16 -57.53 5.70
CA VAL A 13 -12.11 -56.83 4.83
C VAL A 13 -11.34 -55.79 4.02
N GLU A 14 -11.15 -56.09 2.74
CA GLU A 14 -10.50 -55.25 1.73
C GLU A 14 -11.30 -53.96 1.57
N ALA A 15 -10.77 -52.88 2.17
CA ALA A 15 -11.35 -51.56 2.06
C ALA A 15 -11.24 -51.06 0.61
N PRO A 16 -12.33 -50.52 0.02
CA PRO A 16 -12.33 -50.06 -1.37
C PRO A 16 -11.27 -48.99 -1.58
N ALA A 17 -10.36 -49.26 -2.51
CA ALA A 17 -9.26 -48.42 -2.92
C ALA A 17 -9.73 -46.98 -3.18
N GLN A 18 -9.32 -46.07 -2.32
CA GLN A 18 -9.53 -44.64 -2.55
C GLN A 18 -8.81 -44.24 -3.84
N PRO A 19 -9.45 -43.48 -4.75
CA PRO A 19 -8.82 -42.97 -5.96
C PRO A 19 -7.59 -42.15 -5.58
N GLY A 20 -6.41 -42.73 -5.84
CA GLY A 20 -5.12 -42.20 -5.43
C GLY A 20 -4.93 -40.77 -5.93
N ALA A 21 -4.60 -39.87 -5.01
CA ALA A 21 -4.29 -38.48 -5.31
C ALA A 21 -3.24 -38.42 -6.45
N PRO A 22 -3.43 -37.53 -7.44
CA PRO A 22 -2.56 -37.46 -8.61
C PRO A 22 -1.12 -37.16 -8.15
N LYS A 23 -0.23 -38.13 -8.35
CA LYS A 23 1.21 -37.98 -8.09
C LYS A 23 1.72 -36.79 -8.88
N GLN A 24 2.06 -35.70 -8.20
CA GLN A 24 2.59 -34.52 -8.85
C GLN A 24 3.90 -34.89 -9.54
N LYS A 25 3.99 -34.61 -10.84
CA LYS A 25 5.21 -34.84 -11.61
C LYS A 25 6.36 -34.06 -10.96
N PRO A 26 7.53 -34.68 -10.75
CA PRO A 26 8.68 -33.99 -10.16
C PRO A 26 8.99 -32.74 -11.00
N LYS A 27 9.13 -31.59 -10.33
CA LYS A 27 9.48 -30.34 -11.00
C LYS A 27 10.86 -30.51 -11.62
N ARG A 28 10.94 -30.48 -12.95
CA ARG A 28 12.20 -30.59 -13.69
C ARG A 28 13.08 -29.40 -13.31
N HIS A 29 14.22 -29.69 -12.70
CA HIS A 29 15.17 -28.70 -12.22
C HIS A 29 16.23 -28.46 -13.30
N ILE A 30 16.65 -27.21 -13.50
CA ILE A 30 17.78 -26.89 -14.37
C ILE A 30 19.06 -27.51 -13.77
N THR A 31 19.96 -28.01 -14.61
CA THR A 31 21.25 -28.53 -14.12
C THR A 31 22.11 -27.41 -13.53
N ASN A 32 23.14 -27.79 -12.75
CA ASN A 32 24.07 -26.83 -12.17
C ASN A 32 24.82 -26.06 -13.26
N GLU A 33 25.24 -26.75 -14.33
CA GLU A 33 25.90 -26.13 -15.49
C GLU A 33 25.00 -25.10 -16.18
N GLY A 34 23.73 -25.44 -16.41
CA GLY A 34 22.75 -24.50 -16.98
C GLY A 34 22.55 -23.28 -16.08
N THR A 35 22.54 -23.49 -14.76
CA THR A 35 22.46 -22.39 -13.79
C THR A 35 23.70 -21.49 -13.81
N THR A 36 24.89 -22.07 -13.97
CA THR A 36 26.16 -21.31 -14.10
C THR A 36 26.13 -20.43 -15.34
N LEU A 37 25.69 -20.95 -16.48
CA LEU A 37 25.59 -20.20 -17.73
C LEU A 37 24.59 -19.03 -17.62
N LEU A 38 23.45 -19.24 -16.95
CA LEU A 38 22.48 -18.17 -16.67
C LEU A 38 23.08 -17.09 -15.77
N LYS A 39 23.79 -17.47 -14.70
CA LYS A 39 24.45 -16.54 -13.78
C LYS A 39 25.55 -15.76 -14.48
N GLU A 40 26.40 -16.40 -15.26
CA GLU A 40 27.46 -15.75 -16.03
C GLU A 40 26.88 -14.68 -16.97
N THR A 41 25.82 -15.02 -17.70
CA THR A 41 25.17 -14.08 -18.62
C THR A 41 24.53 -12.90 -17.89
N PHE A 42 23.93 -13.16 -16.73
CA PHE A 42 23.25 -12.13 -15.95
C PHE A 42 24.23 -11.21 -15.19
N PHE A 43 25.22 -11.78 -14.50
CA PHE A 43 26.15 -11.05 -13.63
C PHE A 43 27.40 -10.58 -14.36
N ASN A 44 28.03 -11.43 -15.18
CA ASN A 44 29.31 -11.10 -15.81
C ASN A 44 29.11 -10.26 -17.07
N LYS A 45 28.05 -10.53 -17.85
CA LYS A 45 27.74 -9.76 -19.07
C LYS A 45 26.76 -8.60 -18.83
N GLY A 46 26.17 -8.50 -17.63
CA GLY A 46 25.23 -7.43 -17.29
C GLY A 46 23.89 -7.48 -18.04
N ILE A 47 23.57 -8.59 -18.73
CA ILE A 47 22.36 -8.70 -19.55
C ILE A 47 21.16 -9.02 -18.66
N LYS A 48 20.51 -7.99 -18.10
CA LYS A 48 19.34 -8.17 -17.23
C LYS A 48 18.02 -8.37 -18.00
N LEU A 49 17.93 -7.80 -19.20
CA LEU A 49 16.76 -7.80 -20.08
C LEU A 49 17.18 -8.33 -21.47
N PRO A 50 17.38 -9.64 -21.61
CA PRO A 50 17.86 -10.20 -22.87
C PRO A 50 16.86 -9.98 -24.00
N THR A 51 17.35 -9.63 -25.19
CA THR A 51 16.56 -9.55 -26.44
C THR A 51 16.07 -10.94 -26.86
N LYS A 52 15.13 -11.02 -27.82
CA LYS A 52 14.62 -12.30 -28.32
C LYS A 52 15.76 -13.19 -28.84
N GLU A 53 16.63 -12.64 -29.67
CA GLU A 53 17.81 -13.33 -30.23
C GLU A 53 18.76 -13.82 -29.14
N GLN A 54 19.04 -12.97 -28.13
CA GLN A 54 19.89 -13.36 -26.99
C GLN A 54 19.27 -14.50 -26.19
N LYS A 55 17.96 -14.51 -25.99
CA LYS A 55 17.26 -15.60 -25.32
C LYS A 55 17.33 -16.91 -26.12
N GLU A 56 17.17 -16.84 -27.44
CA GLU A 56 17.25 -18.01 -28.33
C GLU A 56 18.65 -18.61 -28.34
N ASP A 57 19.70 -17.79 -28.43
CA ASP A 57 21.09 -18.24 -28.34
C ASP A 57 21.38 -18.87 -26.97
N LEU A 58 20.92 -18.24 -25.88
CA LEU A 58 21.10 -18.79 -24.54
C LEU A 58 20.37 -20.12 -24.35
N LEU A 59 19.14 -20.22 -24.87
CA LEU A 59 18.34 -21.44 -24.82
C LEU A 59 19.00 -22.56 -25.63
N ARG A 60 19.55 -22.25 -26.80
CA ARG A 60 20.32 -23.18 -27.63
C ARG A 60 21.49 -23.75 -26.84
N ARG A 61 22.29 -22.90 -26.18
CA ARG A 61 23.43 -23.33 -25.35
C ARG A 61 23.00 -24.19 -24.16
N ILE A 62 21.90 -23.84 -23.48
CA ILE A 62 21.40 -24.62 -22.33
C ILE A 62 20.94 -26.01 -22.76
N ARG A 63 20.29 -26.13 -23.93
CA ARG A 63 19.82 -27.43 -24.45
C ARG A 63 20.94 -28.37 -24.89
N LEU A 64 22.13 -27.84 -25.16
CA LEU A 64 23.32 -28.64 -25.46
C LEU A 64 23.92 -29.29 -24.20
N LEU A 65 23.50 -28.87 -23.01
CA LEU A 65 23.97 -29.45 -21.74
C LEU A 65 23.18 -30.73 -21.41
N PRO A 66 23.84 -31.78 -20.90
CA PRO A 66 23.18 -33.05 -20.58
C PRO A 66 22.13 -32.85 -19.49
N GLY A 67 20.90 -33.32 -19.73
CA GLY A 67 19.76 -33.21 -18.79
C GLY A 67 18.98 -31.89 -18.85
N CYS A 68 19.29 -31.00 -19.80
CA CYS A 68 18.60 -29.73 -20.03
C CYS A 68 17.89 -29.66 -21.40
N GLU A 69 17.71 -30.79 -22.09
CA GLU A 69 17.20 -30.87 -23.47
C GLU A 69 15.78 -30.29 -23.57
N GLU A 70 14.97 -30.52 -22.53
CA GLU A 70 13.58 -30.07 -22.46
C GLU A 70 13.42 -28.65 -21.88
N TYR A 71 14.53 -27.91 -21.67
CA TYR A 71 14.44 -26.54 -21.19
C TYR A 71 13.72 -25.68 -22.25
N ARG A 72 12.74 -24.88 -21.80
CA ARG A 72 11.86 -24.08 -22.68
C ARG A 72 12.11 -22.59 -22.46
N MET A 73 11.79 -21.79 -23.48
CA MET A 73 11.85 -20.33 -23.43
C MET A 73 11.12 -19.76 -22.22
N ILE A 74 9.95 -20.29 -21.87
CA ILE A 74 9.15 -19.83 -20.73
C ILE A 74 9.88 -19.99 -19.38
N ASN A 75 10.69 -21.03 -19.24
CA ASN A 75 11.48 -21.26 -18.03
C ASN A 75 12.63 -20.25 -17.94
N LEU A 76 13.23 -19.94 -19.10
CA LEU A 76 14.28 -18.94 -19.21
C LEU A 76 13.77 -17.55 -18.82
N GLU A 77 12.64 -17.13 -19.39
CA GLU A 77 12.03 -15.84 -19.08
C GLU A 77 11.62 -15.74 -17.60
N ARG A 78 11.04 -16.82 -17.06
CA ARG A 78 10.72 -16.90 -15.63
C ARG A 78 11.95 -16.79 -14.75
N TRP A 79 13.07 -17.41 -15.14
CA TRP A 79 14.32 -17.31 -14.41
C TRP A 79 14.82 -15.86 -14.36
N PHE A 80 14.89 -15.16 -15.52
CA PHE A 80 15.29 -13.76 -15.57
C PHE A 80 14.34 -12.84 -14.79
N ALA A 81 13.03 -13.06 -14.90
CA ALA A 81 12.04 -12.29 -14.14
C ALA A 81 12.21 -12.47 -12.63
N THR A 82 12.40 -13.73 -12.18
CA THR A 82 12.64 -14.06 -10.78
C THR A 82 13.95 -13.45 -10.29
N ARG A 83 15.02 -13.50 -11.10
CA ARG A 83 16.32 -12.95 -10.73
C ARG A 83 16.29 -11.43 -10.63
N ARG A 84 15.67 -10.73 -11.58
CA ARG A 84 15.43 -9.28 -11.48
C ARG A 84 14.62 -8.91 -10.25
N LYS A 85 13.61 -9.72 -9.88
CA LYS A 85 12.83 -9.50 -8.65
C LYS A 85 13.66 -9.69 -7.38
N ALA A 86 14.61 -10.63 -7.39
CA ALA A 86 15.51 -10.87 -6.27
C ALA A 86 16.61 -9.81 -6.14
N GLU A 87 17.08 -9.24 -7.24
CA GLU A 87 18.04 -8.12 -7.24
C GLU A 87 17.42 -6.78 -6.87
N ARG A 88 16.12 -6.60 -7.12
CA ARG A 88 15.44 -5.42 -6.59
C ARG A 88 15.68 -5.44 -5.08
N PRO A 89 16.23 -4.35 -4.49
CA PRO A 89 16.31 -4.25 -3.05
C PRO A 89 14.92 -4.60 -2.55
N PRO A 90 14.79 -5.51 -1.57
CA PRO A 90 13.49 -6.01 -1.15
C PRO A 90 12.62 -4.78 -0.99
N LYS A 91 11.64 -4.61 -1.91
CA LYS A 91 10.79 -3.42 -1.93
C LYS A 91 10.36 -3.33 -0.49
N PRO A 92 10.73 -2.27 0.26
CA PRO A 92 10.51 -2.23 1.69
C PRO A 92 9.06 -2.61 1.82
N ARG A 93 8.82 -3.84 2.29
CA ARG A 93 7.44 -4.27 2.51
C ARG A 93 6.97 -3.16 3.43
N ALA A 94 5.77 -2.64 3.22
CA ALA A 94 5.20 -1.63 4.11
C ALA A 94 5.00 -2.15 5.56
N SER A 95 5.80 -3.11 6.01
CA SER A 95 6.33 -3.34 7.36
C SER A 95 7.07 -2.10 7.92
N MET A 96 6.64 -0.87 7.64
CA MET A 96 7.15 0.26 8.41
C MET A 96 6.52 0.33 9.79
N ASN A 97 5.39 -0.35 10.04
CA ASN A 97 4.69 -0.22 11.32
C ASN A 97 4.41 -1.58 11.99
N SER A 98 5.36 -2.54 11.95
CA SER A 98 5.15 -3.77 12.75
C SER A 98 5.09 -3.49 14.26
N ALA A 99 5.77 -2.43 14.69
CA ALA A 99 5.73 -1.96 16.08
C ALA A 99 4.38 -1.33 16.46
N TYR A 100 3.64 -0.83 15.47
CA TYR A 100 2.42 -0.03 15.67
C TYR A 100 1.32 -0.40 14.65
N PRO A 101 0.74 -1.61 14.74
CA PRO A 101 -0.15 -2.17 13.71
C PRO A 101 -1.41 -1.35 13.44
N SER A 102 -1.88 -0.54 14.40
CA SER A 102 -3.06 0.31 14.23
C SER A 102 -2.75 1.70 13.66
N LEU A 103 -1.48 2.12 13.61
CA LEU A 103 -1.08 3.41 13.06
C LEU A 103 -0.86 3.31 11.54
N LYS A 104 -1.63 4.07 10.78
CA LYS A 104 -1.44 4.24 9.32
C LYS A 104 -0.30 5.22 9.03
N LEU A 105 0.25 5.18 7.81
CA LEU A 105 1.32 6.09 7.40
C LEU A 105 0.90 7.56 7.56
N ASP A 106 -0.28 7.92 7.03
CA ASP A 106 -0.85 9.26 7.15
C ASP A 106 -1.09 9.68 8.63
N ALA A 107 -1.37 8.70 9.50
CA ALA A 107 -1.55 8.97 10.93
C ALA A 107 -0.23 9.27 11.63
N LEU A 108 0.89 8.69 11.17
CA LEU A 108 2.22 8.97 11.71
C LEU A 108 2.67 10.40 11.39
N GLU A 109 2.36 10.92 10.20
CA GLU A 109 2.68 12.31 9.84
C GLU A 109 1.94 13.30 10.74
N ASN A 110 0.65 13.07 10.96
CA ASN A 110 -0.16 13.86 11.89
C ASN A 110 0.33 13.73 13.34
N LEU A 111 0.67 12.52 13.78
CA LEU A 111 1.18 12.28 15.12
C LEU A 111 2.54 12.97 15.35
N ALA A 112 3.39 13.03 14.33
CA ALA A 112 4.64 13.79 14.37
C ALA A 112 4.42 15.31 14.47
N ALA A 113 3.39 15.86 13.84
CA ALA A 113 3.01 17.26 14.00
C ALA A 113 2.53 17.54 15.44
N LEU A 114 1.63 16.71 15.97
CA LEU A 114 1.10 16.83 17.33
C LEU A 114 2.20 16.70 18.41
N PHE A 115 3.16 15.80 18.20
CA PHE A 115 4.29 15.61 19.11
C PHE A 115 5.26 16.80 19.13
N LYS A 116 5.44 17.50 18.01
CA LYS A 116 6.25 18.72 17.97
C LYS A 116 5.65 19.85 18.83
N GLU A 117 4.32 19.95 18.87
CA GLU A 117 3.62 20.94 19.69
C GLU A 117 3.64 20.60 21.17
N THR A 118 3.55 19.30 21.51
CA THR A 118 3.55 18.83 22.90
C THR A 118 4.45 17.60 23.07
N PRO A 119 5.75 17.78 23.32
CA PRO A 119 6.71 16.67 23.43
C PRO A 119 6.47 15.75 24.64
N SER A 120 5.77 16.24 25.66
CA SER A 120 5.42 15.49 26.88
C SER A 120 3.90 15.46 27.08
N PRO A 121 3.15 14.78 26.19
CA PRO A 121 1.69 14.76 26.27
C PRO A 121 1.24 13.92 27.48
N SER A 122 0.19 14.38 28.17
CA SER A 122 -0.43 13.59 29.24
C SER A 122 -1.22 12.41 28.68
N LYS A 123 -1.51 11.39 29.50
CA LYS A 123 -2.31 10.22 29.07
C LYS A 123 -3.67 10.60 28.47
N THR A 124 -4.29 11.66 28.98
CA THR A 124 -5.55 12.18 28.43
C THR A 124 -5.37 12.72 27.02
N ILE A 125 -4.29 13.46 26.74
CA ILE A 125 -3.98 13.98 25.41
C ILE A 125 -3.69 12.84 24.43
N ILE A 126 -2.93 11.82 24.85
CA ILE A 126 -2.67 10.62 24.05
C ILE A 126 -3.99 9.91 23.69
N GLY A 127 -4.95 9.85 24.60
CA GLY A 127 -6.31 9.32 24.35
C GLY A 127 -7.07 10.09 23.28
N VAL A 128 -6.97 11.42 23.28
CA VAL A 128 -7.55 12.27 22.24
C VAL A 128 -6.88 12.01 20.89
N TRP A 129 -5.54 11.90 20.86
CA TRP A 129 -4.79 11.60 19.63
C TRP A 129 -5.17 10.23 19.05
N ALA A 130 -5.26 9.20 19.88
CA ALA A 130 -5.68 7.87 19.46
C ALA A 130 -7.09 7.89 18.85
N SER A 131 -8.01 8.62 19.47
CA SER A 131 -9.39 8.77 18.97
C SER A 131 -9.45 9.52 17.64
N LEU A 132 -8.68 10.61 17.51
CA LEU A 132 -8.59 11.44 16.30
C LEU A 132 -8.00 10.66 15.12
N LEU A 133 -6.94 9.90 15.37
CA LEU A 133 -6.21 9.12 14.36
C LEU A 133 -6.86 7.76 14.06
N LYS A 134 -7.92 7.40 14.80
CA LYS A 134 -8.57 6.08 14.76
C LYS A 134 -7.57 4.93 14.97
N ALA A 135 -6.64 5.13 15.89
CA ALA A 135 -5.60 4.18 16.27
C ALA A 135 -5.85 3.66 17.70
N THR A 136 -5.17 2.57 18.07
CA THR A 136 -5.25 2.08 19.45
C THR A 136 -4.40 2.95 20.36
N PHE A 137 -4.88 3.16 21.59
CA PHE A 137 -4.17 3.96 22.59
C PHE A 137 -2.74 3.46 22.83
N GLY A 138 -2.56 2.14 22.93
CA GLY A 138 -1.25 1.53 23.20
C GLY A 138 -0.23 1.78 22.09
N ASP A 139 -0.63 1.77 20.82
CA ASP A 139 0.29 2.05 19.72
C ASP A 139 0.73 3.52 19.70
N VAL A 140 -0.18 4.44 20.03
CA VAL A 140 0.15 5.87 20.11
C VAL A 140 1.04 6.14 21.32
N GLU A 141 0.75 5.56 22.48
CA GLU A 141 1.57 5.69 23.70
C GLU A 141 2.98 5.14 23.49
N ALA A 142 3.09 3.95 22.90
CA ALA A 142 4.39 3.33 22.61
C ALA A 142 5.20 4.15 21.60
N TRP A 143 4.56 4.68 20.56
CA TRP A 143 5.23 5.56 19.60
C TRP A 143 5.74 6.85 20.25
N VAL A 144 4.93 7.49 21.10
CA VAL A 144 5.32 8.69 21.85
C VAL A 144 6.52 8.42 22.76
N HIS A 145 6.52 7.30 23.48
CA HIS A 145 7.66 6.87 24.32
C HIS A 145 8.94 6.65 23.49
N GLU A 146 8.83 6.06 22.30
CA GLU A 146 9.97 5.88 21.40
C GLU A 146 10.54 7.24 20.95
N GLN A 147 9.69 8.21 20.63
CA GLN A 147 10.15 9.54 20.23
C GLN A 147 10.78 10.33 21.38
N GLN A 148 10.23 10.24 22.59
CA GLN A 148 10.85 10.84 23.79
C GLN A 148 12.23 10.25 24.05
N SER A 149 12.35 8.91 23.99
CA SER A 149 13.63 8.23 24.14
C SER A 149 14.67 8.67 23.09
N LYS A 150 14.22 8.95 21.86
CA LYS A 150 15.09 9.49 20.80
C LYS A 150 15.50 10.94 21.05
N GLN A 151 14.62 11.78 21.60
CA GLN A 151 14.95 13.15 21.98
C GLN A 151 15.98 13.18 23.11
N ASP A 152 15.79 12.33 24.13
CA ASP A 152 16.72 12.20 25.25
C ASP A 152 18.10 11.68 24.79
N ALA A 153 18.13 10.77 23.82
CA ALA A 153 19.37 10.26 23.22
C ALA A 153 20.06 11.24 22.26
N ALA A 154 19.30 12.17 21.67
CA ALA A 154 19.80 13.12 20.67
C ALA A 154 20.41 14.39 21.29
N VAL A 155 20.22 14.63 22.58
CA VAL A 155 21.06 15.59 23.32
C VAL A 155 22.43 14.95 23.41
N PRO A 156 23.41 15.37 22.58
CA PRO A 156 24.76 14.86 22.73
C PRO A 156 25.15 15.26 24.14
N ASN A 157 25.61 14.30 24.94
CA ASN A 157 26.39 14.61 26.12
C ASN A 157 27.52 15.51 25.63
N ALA A 158 27.30 16.82 25.66
CA ALA A 158 28.35 17.81 25.52
C ALA A 158 29.34 17.37 26.59
N PRO A 159 30.59 17.03 26.22
CA PRO A 159 31.57 16.56 27.19
C PRO A 159 31.53 17.56 28.32
N GLU A 160 31.13 17.11 29.51
CA GLU A 160 31.10 17.93 30.71
C GLU A 160 32.47 18.58 30.79
N THR A 161 32.54 19.86 30.42
CA THR A 161 33.77 20.62 30.54
C THR A 161 34.05 20.60 32.04
N PRO A 162 35.18 20.02 32.49
CA PRO A 162 35.47 19.89 33.90
C PRO A 162 35.37 21.28 34.52
N LEU A 163 34.41 21.44 35.42
CA LEU A 163 34.21 22.66 36.18
C LEU A 163 35.54 22.98 36.86
N THR A 164 36.17 24.05 36.42
CA THR A 164 37.31 24.66 37.09
C THR A 164 36.86 25.00 38.51
N PRO A 165 37.56 24.53 39.56
CA PRO A 165 37.27 24.91 40.93
C PRO A 165 37.75 26.35 41.15
N THR A 166 36.85 27.31 41.02
CA THR A 166 37.10 28.69 41.46
C THR A 166 36.27 28.99 42.69
N SER A 167 36.97 28.85 43.82
CA SER A 167 36.78 29.33 45.20
C SER A 167 36.04 30.67 45.40
N PRO A 168 35.92 31.19 46.64
CA PRO A 168 35.15 30.71 47.78
C PRO A 168 34.12 31.76 48.26
N ILE A 169 33.19 31.31 49.09
CA ILE A 169 32.50 32.03 50.18
C ILE A 169 32.70 33.56 50.20
N THR A 170 31.64 34.29 49.85
CA THR A 170 31.38 35.62 50.41
C THR A 170 30.05 35.54 51.14
N SER A 171 30.16 35.47 52.47
CA SER A 171 29.06 35.63 53.42
C SER A 171 28.39 36.98 53.22
N ASN A 172 27.09 36.96 52.93
CA ASN A 172 26.24 38.14 53.11
C ASN A 172 25.13 37.77 54.10
N PRO A 173 25.18 38.25 55.36
CA PRO A 173 24.07 38.17 56.29
C PRO A 173 23.12 39.36 56.06
N TYR A 174 21.85 39.20 56.44
CA TYR A 174 20.78 40.22 56.38
C TYR A 174 20.25 40.51 54.96
N VAL A 175 18.95 40.47 54.67
CA VAL A 175 17.84 41.13 55.37
C VAL A 175 16.55 40.32 55.18
N SER A 176 15.87 40.03 56.29
CA SER A 176 14.45 39.67 56.31
C SER A 176 13.63 40.80 55.71
N LEU A 177 12.71 40.55 54.78
CA LEU A 177 11.50 41.38 54.70
C LEU A 177 10.32 40.57 54.15
N LEU A 178 9.43 40.28 55.09
CA LEU A 178 8.04 39.86 54.89
C LEU A 178 7.35 40.77 53.88
N HIS A 179 6.83 40.22 52.79
CA HIS A 179 5.73 40.82 52.04
C HIS A 179 4.57 39.85 51.99
N SER A 180 3.78 39.94 53.07
CA SER A 180 2.39 39.52 53.11
C SER A 180 1.59 40.39 52.15
N VAL A 181 1.19 39.86 51.00
CA VAL A 181 0.20 40.50 50.13
C VAL A 181 -1.17 39.89 50.44
N PRO A 182 -2.15 40.69 50.89
CA PRO A 182 -3.49 40.21 51.18
C PRO A 182 -4.25 39.85 49.90
N ALA A 183 -5.10 38.84 50.06
CA ALA A 183 -6.07 38.38 49.09
C ALA A 183 -6.96 39.52 48.58
N SER A 184 -6.93 39.75 47.28
CA SER A 184 -8.01 40.42 46.56
C SER A 184 -8.80 39.36 45.81
N HIS A 185 -9.90 38.97 46.44
CA HIS A 185 -10.95 38.14 45.88
C HIS A 185 -11.59 38.88 44.70
N THR A 186 -11.24 38.50 43.46
CA THR A 186 -12.08 38.84 42.31
C THR A 186 -13.12 37.74 42.18
N MET A 187 -14.31 38.01 42.71
CA MET A 187 -15.51 37.24 42.40
C MET A 187 -15.77 37.35 40.91
N THR A 188 -15.40 36.34 40.14
CA THR A 188 -15.96 36.10 38.81
C THR A 188 -17.35 35.51 38.99
N PRO A 189 -18.43 36.19 38.57
CA PRO A 189 -19.75 35.58 38.56
C PRO A 189 -19.79 34.46 37.52
N PHE A 190 -20.07 33.26 38.02
CA PHE A 190 -20.54 32.11 37.27
C PHE A 190 -21.74 32.51 36.40
N ALA A 191 -21.51 32.68 35.09
CA ALA A 191 -22.58 32.61 34.11
C ALA A 191 -22.74 31.15 33.68
N THR A 192 -23.46 30.39 34.51
CA THR A 192 -24.05 29.11 34.16
C THR A 192 -24.97 29.31 32.96
N SER A 193 -24.51 28.93 31.77
CA SER A 193 -25.37 28.64 30.63
C SER A 193 -25.62 27.13 30.58
N PRO A 194 -26.77 26.62 31.03
CA PRO A 194 -27.22 25.28 30.69
C PRO A 194 -27.92 25.34 29.34
N LEU A 195 -27.17 25.39 28.24
CA LEU A 195 -27.74 24.99 26.94
C LEU A 195 -27.70 23.48 26.86
N ASN A 196 -28.72 22.91 27.50
CA ASN A 196 -29.17 21.54 27.34
C ASN A 196 -29.69 21.38 25.91
N MET A 197 -28.77 21.28 24.94
CA MET A 197 -29.07 20.93 23.56
C MET A 197 -29.31 19.42 23.54
N VAL A 198 -30.56 19.06 23.81
CA VAL A 198 -31.11 17.72 23.58
C VAL A 198 -30.97 17.46 22.08
N TYR A 199 -29.87 16.82 21.70
CA TYR A 199 -29.76 16.19 20.39
C TYR A 199 -30.78 15.05 20.35
N TYR A 200 -31.92 15.33 19.73
CA TYR A 200 -32.79 14.29 19.19
C TYR A 200 -31.95 13.46 18.22
N MET A 201 -31.56 12.26 18.64
CA MET A 201 -31.15 11.19 17.75
C MET A 201 -32.36 10.78 16.91
N PRO A 202 -32.32 10.84 15.57
CA PRO A 202 -33.31 10.20 14.73
C PRO A 202 -33.18 8.68 14.90
N THR A 203 -34.14 8.06 15.59
CA THR A 203 -34.29 6.62 15.61
C THR A 203 -34.62 6.16 14.18
N HIS A 204 -33.65 5.55 13.50
CA HIS A 204 -33.89 4.85 12.26
C HIS A 204 -34.87 3.68 12.52
N PRO A 205 -35.89 3.47 11.68
CA PRO A 205 -36.75 2.31 11.80
C PRO A 205 -35.94 1.03 11.54
N VAL A 206 -36.05 0.11 12.50
CA VAL A 206 -35.65 -1.29 12.38
C VAL A 206 -36.43 -1.90 11.23
N VAL A 207 -35.80 -1.99 10.05
CA VAL A 207 -36.28 -2.83 8.97
C VAL A 207 -35.98 -4.27 9.36
N LYS A 208 -37.03 -4.97 9.80
CA LYS A 208 -37.03 -6.43 9.94
C LYS A 208 -36.67 -7.02 8.56
N ARG A 209 -35.49 -7.62 8.46
CA ARG A 209 -35.15 -8.54 7.36
C ARG A 209 -35.97 -9.80 7.58
N GLU A 210 -37.12 -9.88 6.91
CA GLU A 210 -37.81 -11.14 6.70
C GLU A 210 -36.92 -12.05 5.86
N ALA A 211 -36.77 -13.26 6.36
CA ALA A 211 -36.18 -14.38 5.66
C ALA A 211 -37.16 -14.84 4.57
N SER A 212 -36.76 -14.67 3.32
CA SER A 212 -37.43 -15.27 2.16
C SER A 212 -36.38 -15.68 1.12
N SER A 213 -35.81 -16.86 1.30
CA SER A 213 -35.65 -17.79 0.16
C SER A 213 -37.01 -18.46 -0.03
N PRO A 214 -37.42 -18.99 -1.21
CA PRO A 214 -36.59 -19.51 -2.30
C PRO A 214 -37.09 -19.11 -3.72
N TRP A 215 -36.31 -19.39 -4.77
CA TRP A 215 -36.77 -20.02 -6.02
C TRP A 215 -35.54 -20.46 -6.82
N ALA A 216 -35.46 -21.77 -7.04
CA ALA A 216 -34.87 -22.35 -8.22
C ALA A 216 -35.54 -21.73 -9.47
N ASP A 217 -34.84 -21.53 -10.57
CA ASP A 217 -34.58 -22.57 -11.56
C ASP A 217 -33.82 -21.99 -12.76
N ALA A 218 -33.18 -22.89 -13.50
CA ALA A 218 -32.73 -22.85 -14.89
C ALA A 218 -32.62 -21.50 -15.62
N THR A 219 -31.43 -21.23 -16.19
CA THR A 219 -31.30 -20.96 -17.64
C THR A 219 -29.87 -21.26 -18.09
N SER A 220 -29.73 -22.38 -18.78
CA SER A 220 -28.62 -22.70 -19.68
C SER A 220 -28.50 -21.60 -20.75
N GLY A 221 -27.28 -21.12 -21.00
CA GLY A 221 -26.98 -20.16 -22.07
C GLY A 221 -25.54 -20.33 -22.55
N PRO A 222 -25.25 -20.06 -23.84
CA PRO A 222 -24.40 -20.92 -24.65
C PRO A 222 -22.91 -20.57 -24.59
N GLN A 223 -22.10 -21.63 -24.67
CA GLN A 223 -20.68 -21.62 -24.93
C GLN A 223 -20.41 -21.10 -26.35
N MET A 224 -20.04 -19.82 -26.48
CA MET A 224 -19.49 -19.29 -27.72
C MET A 224 -17.99 -19.60 -27.75
N SER A 225 -17.63 -20.69 -28.43
CA SER A 225 -16.27 -20.92 -28.91
C SER A 225 -15.93 -19.83 -29.91
N LEU A 226 -14.96 -18.97 -29.57
CA LEU A 226 -14.37 -18.02 -30.51
C LEU A 226 -13.09 -18.65 -31.05
N ASP A 227 -13.23 -19.42 -32.13
CA ASP A 227 -12.13 -19.78 -33.02
C ASP A 227 -11.55 -18.49 -33.60
N THR A 228 -10.35 -18.13 -33.15
CA THR A 228 -9.55 -17.08 -33.78
C THR A 228 -8.50 -17.76 -34.65
N HIS A 229 -8.90 -18.06 -35.89
CA HIS A 229 -7.98 -18.26 -37.00
C HIS A 229 -7.26 -16.94 -37.27
N HIS A 230 -6.01 -16.82 -36.84
CA HIS A 230 -5.12 -15.76 -37.28
C HIS A 230 -4.17 -16.36 -38.32
N ASP A 231 -4.73 -16.45 -39.53
CA ASP A 231 -4.02 -16.66 -40.77
C ASP A 231 -3.57 -15.28 -41.26
N SER A 232 -2.27 -15.05 -41.28
CA SER A 232 -1.65 -13.90 -41.94
C SER A 232 -0.28 -14.37 -42.42
N ASP A 233 -0.35 -15.13 -43.51
CA ASP A 233 0.61 -15.04 -44.58
C ASP A 233 0.84 -13.57 -44.93
N GLN A 234 2.05 -13.10 -44.67
CA GLN A 234 2.58 -11.89 -45.29
C GLN A 234 4.01 -12.21 -45.72
N ASP A 235 4.05 -12.72 -46.94
CA ASP A 235 5.21 -12.77 -47.82
C ASP A 235 5.67 -11.34 -48.18
N GLU A 236 6.99 -11.20 -48.32
CA GLU A 236 7.73 -10.24 -49.16
C GLU A 236 7.78 -8.78 -48.63
N GLU A 237 8.89 -8.04 -48.63
CA GLU A 237 10.02 -7.97 -49.56
C GLU A 237 11.31 -7.52 -48.87
N ASP A 238 12.42 -7.92 -49.50
CA ASP A 238 13.75 -7.33 -49.48
C ASP A 238 13.73 -5.80 -49.53
N VAL A 239 14.40 -5.15 -48.57
CA VAL A 239 14.98 -3.82 -48.76
C VAL A 239 16.37 -3.80 -48.13
N GLU A 240 17.36 -4.18 -48.93
CA GLU A 240 18.72 -3.64 -48.76
C GLU A 240 18.68 -2.15 -49.12
N GLN A 241 18.85 -1.27 -48.13
CA GLN A 241 19.37 0.07 -48.39
C GLN A 241 20.04 0.70 -47.16
N GLU A 242 21.34 0.92 -47.34
CA GLU A 242 22.04 2.15 -47.01
C GLU A 242 22.34 2.48 -45.53
N LEU A 243 23.62 2.20 -45.21
CA LEU A 243 24.44 2.93 -44.25
C LEU A 243 24.20 4.45 -44.33
N LEU A 244 23.89 5.09 -43.20
CA LEU A 244 24.64 6.24 -42.62
C LEU A 244 23.85 6.92 -41.48
N ALA A 245 24.52 7.03 -40.32
CA ALA A 245 24.33 8.03 -39.26
C ALA A 245 22.91 8.22 -38.65
N THR A 246 22.55 7.40 -37.67
CA THR A 246 21.54 7.77 -36.66
C THR A 246 22.21 8.22 -35.36
N SER A 247 21.99 9.50 -35.06
CA SER A 247 22.39 10.21 -33.83
C SER A 247 21.93 9.48 -32.56
N PRO A 248 22.60 9.70 -31.41
CA PRO A 248 22.23 9.11 -30.13
C PRO A 248 20.82 9.56 -29.73
N ILE A 249 19.90 8.60 -29.68
CA ILE A 249 18.58 8.76 -29.09
C ILE A 249 18.79 8.93 -27.59
N THR A 250 18.73 10.18 -27.14
CA THR A 250 18.62 10.56 -25.74
C THR A 250 17.38 9.88 -25.16
N GLU A 251 17.57 8.95 -24.21
CA GLU A 251 16.50 8.40 -23.37
C GLU A 251 15.80 9.55 -22.63
N GLN A 252 14.74 10.07 -23.26
CA GLN A 252 13.89 11.06 -22.65
C GLN A 252 13.02 10.34 -21.62
N SER A 253 13.50 10.41 -20.38
CA SER A 253 12.87 10.02 -19.13
C SER A 253 11.33 10.01 -19.18
N LYS A 254 10.73 8.87 -18.82
CA LYS A 254 9.28 8.72 -18.60
C LYS A 254 8.73 9.59 -17.45
N ASP A 255 9.59 10.29 -16.71
CA ASP A 255 9.16 11.30 -15.75
C ASP A 255 8.71 12.60 -16.45
N SER A 256 8.99 12.76 -17.75
CA SER A 256 8.65 13.96 -18.53
C SER A 256 7.14 14.18 -18.67
N ALA A 257 6.37 13.18 -19.12
CA ALA A 257 4.95 13.38 -19.40
C ALA A 257 4.12 13.71 -18.15
N ARG A 258 4.44 13.08 -17.01
CA ARG A 258 3.79 13.38 -15.73
C ARG A 258 4.24 14.71 -15.17
N SER A 259 5.52 15.05 -15.27
CA SER A 259 6.04 16.35 -14.83
C SER A 259 5.44 17.50 -15.65
N HIS A 260 5.32 17.34 -16.98
CA HIS A 260 4.69 18.32 -17.85
C HIS A 260 3.20 18.48 -17.54
N LEU A 261 2.48 17.39 -17.24
CA LEU A 261 1.07 17.49 -16.82
C LEU A 261 0.93 18.24 -15.48
N LEU A 262 1.80 17.97 -14.51
CA LEU A 262 1.77 18.64 -13.21
C LEU A 262 2.15 20.12 -13.33
N LEU A 263 3.13 20.46 -14.17
CA LEU A 263 3.50 21.85 -14.47
C LEU A 263 2.35 22.58 -15.19
N ALA A 264 1.72 21.94 -16.19
CA ALA A 264 0.58 22.54 -16.89
C ALA A 264 -0.61 22.81 -15.95
N ILE A 265 -0.88 21.90 -15.00
CA ILE A 265 -1.92 22.13 -13.98
C ILE A 265 -1.52 23.29 -13.05
N HIS A 266 -0.25 23.41 -12.69
CA HIS A 266 0.23 24.50 -11.84
C HIS A 266 0.10 25.85 -12.55
N ASP A 267 0.53 25.93 -13.81
CA ASP A 267 0.45 27.14 -14.62
C ASP A 267 -1.02 27.55 -14.87
N ASP A 268 -1.92 26.58 -15.12
CA ASP A 268 -3.36 26.87 -15.26
C ASP A 268 -3.97 27.37 -13.94
N LEU A 269 -3.52 26.86 -12.78
CA LEU A 269 -4.00 27.31 -11.47
C LEU A 269 -3.46 28.70 -11.09
N GLU A 270 -2.25 29.07 -11.53
CA GLU A 270 -1.71 30.42 -11.34
C GLU A 270 -2.30 31.44 -12.32
N SER A 271 -2.64 31.00 -13.54
CA SER A 271 -3.29 31.81 -14.59
C SER A 271 -4.79 32.01 -14.36
N LEU A 272 -5.42 31.16 -13.54
CA LEU A 272 -6.78 31.36 -13.07
C LEU A 272 -6.82 32.61 -12.19
N GLU A 273 -7.06 33.76 -12.81
CA GLU A 273 -7.53 34.96 -12.14
C GLU A 273 -8.68 34.54 -11.24
N VAL A 274 -8.43 34.54 -9.93
CA VAL A 274 -9.42 34.14 -8.92
C VAL A 274 -10.64 35.03 -9.18
N PRO A 275 -11.75 34.48 -9.72
CA PRO A 275 -12.90 35.30 -10.02
C PRO A 275 -13.32 35.93 -8.70
N GLY A 276 -13.38 37.28 -8.69
CA GLY A 276 -13.51 38.08 -7.47
C GLY A 276 -14.48 37.43 -6.48
N GLN A 277 -14.02 37.32 -5.23
CA GLN A 277 -14.75 36.67 -4.15
C GLN A 277 -16.19 37.19 -4.14
N PRO A 278 -17.20 36.32 -4.32
CA PRO A 278 -18.58 36.76 -4.42
C PRO A 278 -18.94 37.52 -3.16
N SER A 279 -19.42 38.75 -3.34
CA SER A 279 -19.69 39.66 -2.23
C SER A 279 -21.06 39.40 -1.60
N THR A 280 -21.91 38.64 -2.31
CA THR A 280 -23.26 38.29 -1.88
C THR A 280 -23.53 36.80 -2.07
N SER A 281 -24.46 36.25 -1.28
CA SER A 281 -24.88 34.86 -1.38
C SER A 281 -25.54 34.54 -2.73
N GLU A 282 -26.22 35.52 -3.33
CA GLU A 282 -26.88 35.37 -4.63
C GLU A 282 -25.86 35.24 -5.76
N GLU A 283 -24.81 36.09 -5.75
CA GLU A 283 -23.70 36.02 -6.69
C GLU A 283 -22.91 34.70 -6.54
N PHE A 284 -22.69 34.23 -5.30
CA PHE A 284 -22.09 32.91 -5.06
C PHE A 284 -22.94 31.81 -5.69
N GLN A 285 -24.25 31.84 -5.46
CA GLN A 285 -25.12 30.80 -5.97
C GLN A 285 -25.21 30.79 -7.50
N ASP A 286 -25.20 31.97 -8.13
CA ASP A 286 -25.17 32.09 -9.59
C ASP A 286 -23.85 31.56 -10.18
N LYS A 287 -22.70 31.93 -9.59
CA LYS A 287 -21.37 31.43 -10.00
C LYS A 287 -21.21 29.91 -9.82
N PHE A 288 -21.77 29.33 -8.77
CA PHE A 288 -21.59 27.90 -8.43
C PHE A 288 -22.72 26.98 -8.92
N SER A 289 -23.87 27.51 -9.35
CA SER A 289 -25.00 26.72 -9.86
C SER A 289 -24.65 25.82 -11.05
N PRO A 290 -23.84 26.26 -12.06
CA PRO A 290 -23.44 25.40 -13.17
C PRO A 290 -22.63 24.18 -12.71
N TYR A 291 -21.68 24.37 -11.79
CA TYR A 291 -20.84 23.28 -11.26
C TYR A 291 -21.66 22.29 -10.43
N LYS A 292 -22.60 22.80 -9.63
CA LYS A 292 -23.53 21.95 -8.89
C LYS A 292 -24.34 21.06 -9.83
N LYS A 293 -24.93 21.63 -10.89
CA LYS A 293 -25.66 20.87 -11.91
C LYS A 293 -24.77 19.82 -12.61
N MET A 294 -23.52 20.16 -12.89
CA MET A 294 -22.55 19.22 -13.47
C MET A 294 -22.26 18.06 -12.52
N MET A 295 -22.04 18.34 -11.23
CA MET A 295 -21.82 17.33 -10.20
C MET A 295 -23.04 16.43 -10.02
N ASP A 296 -24.25 17.00 -9.96
CA ASP A 296 -25.50 16.24 -9.86
C ASP A 296 -25.68 15.30 -11.05
N ARG A 297 -25.35 15.75 -12.27
CA ARG A 297 -25.38 14.93 -13.49
C ARG A 297 -24.34 13.81 -13.45
N LEU A 298 -23.15 14.09 -12.93
CA LEU A 298 -22.10 13.08 -12.74
C LEU A 298 -22.57 12.01 -11.75
N MET A 299 -23.11 12.41 -10.60
CA MET A 299 -23.60 11.49 -9.57
C MET A 299 -24.79 10.65 -10.08
N ALA A 300 -25.69 11.24 -10.88
CA ALA A 300 -26.74 10.48 -11.57
C ALA A 300 -26.15 9.40 -12.50
N ARG A 301 -25.08 9.72 -13.24
CA ARG A 301 -24.35 8.77 -14.12
C ARG A 301 -23.53 7.71 -13.37
N VAL A 302 -23.17 7.97 -12.11
CA VAL A 302 -22.56 6.98 -11.22
C VAL A 302 -23.62 5.99 -10.78
N ASN A 303 -24.76 6.51 -10.33
CA ASN A 303 -25.85 5.71 -9.78
C ASN A 303 -26.56 4.86 -10.84
N ASP A 304 -26.68 5.35 -12.07
CA ASP A 304 -27.28 4.60 -13.20
C ASP A 304 -26.32 3.55 -13.81
N GLY A 305 -25.05 3.50 -13.36
CA GLY A 305 -24.04 2.58 -13.88
C GLY A 305 -23.51 2.89 -15.28
N SER A 306 -23.84 4.06 -15.85
CA SER A 306 -23.43 4.50 -17.20
C SER A 306 -21.92 4.72 -17.32
N LEU A 307 -21.23 4.95 -16.20
CA LEU A 307 -19.76 5.01 -16.12
C LEU A 307 -19.04 3.74 -16.59
N LYS A 308 -19.71 2.58 -16.63
CA LYS A 308 -19.15 1.35 -17.23
C LYS A 308 -18.78 1.54 -18.71
N LYS A 309 -19.47 2.41 -19.45
CA LYS A 309 -19.19 2.70 -20.85
C LYS A 309 -17.86 3.43 -21.07
N TRP A 310 -17.33 4.06 -20.03
CA TRP A 310 -16.06 4.81 -20.06
C TRP A 310 -14.85 3.93 -19.63
N GLY A 311 -15.04 2.61 -19.50
CA GLY A 311 -13.96 1.68 -19.14
C GLY A 311 -13.58 1.71 -17.66
N ILE A 312 -14.25 2.51 -16.83
CA ILE A 312 -14.03 2.55 -15.39
C ILE A 312 -14.73 1.34 -14.76
N LYS A 313 -13.97 0.25 -14.60
CA LYS A 313 -14.42 -0.92 -13.84
C LYS A 313 -14.43 -0.57 -12.35
N LEU A 314 -15.60 -0.22 -11.83
CA LEU A 314 -15.84 -0.21 -10.39
C LEU A 314 -15.70 -1.66 -9.90
N GLU A 315 -14.58 -1.98 -9.24
CA GLU A 315 -14.42 -3.25 -8.52
C GLU A 315 -15.43 -3.26 -7.37
N THR A 316 -16.64 -3.72 -7.66
CA THR A 316 -17.63 -4.02 -6.62
C THR A 316 -17.03 -5.10 -5.73
N GLY A 317 -16.84 -4.73 -4.47
CA GLY A 317 -16.05 -5.44 -3.47
C GLY A 317 -16.12 -6.96 -3.55
N ARG A 318 -14.93 -7.55 -3.54
CA ARG A 318 -14.67 -8.95 -3.22
C ARG A 318 -15.37 -9.26 -1.89
N LYS A 319 -16.50 -9.98 -1.95
CA LYS A 319 -17.20 -10.47 -0.76
C LYS A 319 -16.20 -11.28 0.06
N GLN A 320 -15.94 -10.85 1.29
CA GLN A 320 -15.24 -11.64 2.30
C GLN A 320 -16.16 -12.72 2.84
#